data_AF-A0A7W9GPV6-F1
#
_entry.id   AF-A0A7W9GPV6-F1
#
_cell.length_a   1.000
_cell.length_b   1.000
_cell.length_c   1.000
_cell.angle_alpha   90.00
_cell.angle_beta   90.00
_cell.angle_gamma   90.00
#
_symmetry.space_group_name_H-M   'P 1'
#
loop_
_entity.id
_entity.type
_entity.pdbx_description
1 polymer ?
#
loop_
_entity_poly.entity_id
_entity_poly.type
_entity_poly.pdbx_seq_one_letter_code
_entity_poly.pdbx_strand_id
1 'polypeptide(L)'
;MPSPVAPVVTLTDEERSQLLTWSRRPTSANALAVRSRIVLAAGDGLGNTAIAQKLGIAVSSARKWRSRFVADRLDGLLDEPRPGRPRTVGDEQVEAVITRTLETTPKDATHWSTRSLAAELGLSQSAVSRIWRAFGLQPHRQESWKLSKDPLFVDKVKDVVGLYLDPPERAVVLCVDEKSQIQALDRTAPILPMLPGTPQRATHDYKRYGTSSLYAALDLATGQVIGSLHARHRAIEFKKFLAKIDAEVPGTRRARRARQRLDPQDTGREAMADRTPPLHAPLHPDQLLMAQPGRTLVRRADHEETPTRHPPVSPRTQHRHPRLDRHLERQPQALRVDQDRRPDPRIHRQILHAN
;
A
#
# COMPACT_ATOMS: atom_id res chain seq x y z
N MET A 1 68.95 -5.49 -16.39
CA MET A 1 67.69 -6.14 -15.95
C MET A 1 66.96 -6.61 -17.21
N PRO A 2 66.69 -7.92 -17.38
CA PRO A 2 65.88 -8.38 -18.51
C PRO A 2 64.51 -7.70 -18.45
N SER A 3 64.02 -7.21 -19.60
CA SER A 3 62.70 -6.60 -19.68
C SER A 3 61.64 -7.62 -19.22
N PRO A 4 60.69 -7.24 -18.34
CA PRO A 4 59.68 -8.18 -17.87
C PRO A 4 58.86 -8.70 -19.05
N VAL A 5 58.91 -10.02 -19.26
CA VAL A 5 58.19 -10.71 -20.34
C VAL A 5 56.69 -10.53 -20.12
N ALA A 6 55.98 -10.05 -21.15
CA ALA A 6 54.55 -9.85 -21.07
C ALA A 6 53.83 -11.21 -21.04
N PRO A 7 52.87 -11.44 -20.13
CA PRO A 7 52.21 -12.73 -19.98
C PRO A 7 51.46 -13.12 -21.25
N VAL A 8 51.56 -14.37 -21.69
CA VAL A 8 50.88 -14.86 -22.89
C VAL A 8 49.37 -14.79 -22.70
N VAL A 9 48.67 -14.23 -23.69
CA VAL A 9 47.20 -14.16 -23.69
C VAL A 9 46.69 -15.17 -24.70
N THR A 10 46.06 -16.24 -24.24
CA THR A 10 45.29 -17.17 -25.06
C THR A 10 43.81 -16.84 -24.93
N LEU A 11 43.14 -16.63 -26.07
CA LEU A 11 41.72 -16.32 -26.16
C LEU A 11 40.97 -17.54 -26.66
N THR A 12 39.87 -17.90 -25.99
CA THR A 12 38.88 -18.80 -26.57
C THR A 12 38.09 -18.09 -27.67
N ASP A 13 37.42 -18.84 -28.54
CA ASP A 13 36.60 -18.25 -29.61
C ASP A 13 35.47 -17.38 -29.06
N GLU A 14 34.87 -17.79 -27.94
CA GLU A 14 33.80 -17.06 -27.26
C GLU A 14 34.31 -15.72 -26.69
N GLU A 15 35.46 -15.74 -26.01
CA GLU A 15 36.06 -14.50 -25.50
C GLU A 15 36.50 -13.58 -26.63
N ARG A 16 37.06 -14.14 -27.72
CA ARG A 16 37.45 -13.35 -28.89
C ARG A 16 36.24 -12.68 -29.53
N SER A 17 35.13 -13.40 -29.66
CA SER A 17 33.86 -12.87 -30.15
C SER A 17 33.30 -11.75 -29.25
N GLN A 18 33.33 -11.96 -27.93
CA GLN A 18 32.85 -10.99 -26.95
C GLN A 18 33.70 -9.70 -26.95
N LEU A 19 35.03 -9.84 -27.02
CA LEU A 19 35.97 -8.72 -27.09
C LEU A 19 35.81 -7.93 -28.40
N LEU A 20 35.61 -8.62 -29.53
CA LEU A 20 35.32 -7.97 -30.81
C LEU A 20 34.04 -7.16 -30.73
N THR A 21 33.00 -7.70 -30.09
CA THR A 21 31.73 -7.00 -29.86
C THR A 21 31.93 -5.75 -28.99
N TRP A 22 32.65 -5.86 -27.88
CA TRP A 22 32.95 -4.73 -27.00
C TRP A 22 33.84 -3.67 -27.65
N SER A 23 34.76 -4.07 -28.52
CA SER A 23 35.67 -3.15 -29.23
C SER A 23 34.97 -2.19 -30.19
N ARG A 24 33.77 -2.54 -30.66
CA ARG A 24 32.95 -1.78 -31.62
C ARG A 24 31.91 -0.88 -30.95
N ARG A 25 31.80 -0.90 -29.62
CA ARG A 25 30.78 -0.12 -28.89
C ARG A 25 30.94 1.40 -29.06
N PRO A 26 29.84 2.17 -29.02
CA PRO A 26 29.85 3.62 -29.20
C PRO A 26 30.58 4.38 -28.08
N THR A 27 30.80 5.68 -28.29
CA THR A 27 31.64 6.59 -27.49
C THR A 27 31.36 6.58 -25.98
N SER A 28 30.12 6.34 -25.55
CA SER A 28 29.75 6.23 -24.13
C SER A 28 30.36 5.02 -23.41
N ALA A 29 30.84 4.01 -24.14
CA ALA A 29 31.52 2.82 -23.62
C ALA A 29 32.99 2.71 -24.08
N ASN A 30 33.61 3.82 -24.51
CA ASN A 30 34.94 3.82 -25.12
C ASN A 30 36.03 3.18 -24.23
N ALA A 31 35.93 3.33 -22.91
CA ALA A 31 36.86 2.71 -21.98
C ALA A 31 36.90 1.18 -22.11
N LEU A 32 35.73 0.52 -22.19
CA LEU A 32 35.64 -0.93 -22.38
C LEU A 32 36.10 -1.35 -23.78
N ALA A 33 35.82 -0.53 -24.79
CA ALA A 33 36.28 -0.76 -26.16
C ALA A 33 37.82 -0.75 -26.26
N VAL A 34 38.49 0.25 -25.66
CA VAL A 34 39.95 0.33 -25.60
C VAL A 34 40.55 -0.86 -24.85
N ARG A 35 39.98 -1.22 -23.70
CA ARG A 35 40.39 -2.42 -22.93
C ARG A 35 40.30 -3.70 -23.76
N SER A 36 39.22 -3.84 -24.53
CA SER A 36 39.01 -5.01 -25.39
C SER A 36 40.02 -5.06 -26.53
N ARG A 37 40.36 -3.92 -27.15
CA ARG A 37 41.41 -3.85 -28.20
C ARG A 37 42.79 -4.19 -27.68
N ILE A 38 43.11 -3.81 -26.44
CA ILE A 38 44.38 -4.19 -25.78
C ILE A 38 44.48 -5.72 -25.69
N VAL A 39 43.42 -6.38 -25.22
CA VAL A 39 43.40 -7.84 -25.04
C VAL A 39 43.43 -8.58 -26.37
N LEU A 40 42.66 -8.12 -27.37
CA LEU A 40 42.71 -8.68 -28.73
C LEU A 40 44.11 -8.60 -29.32
N ALA A 41 44.76 -7.43 -29.24
CA ALA A 41 46.12 -7.26 -29.74
C ALA A 41 47.15 -8.11 -28.97
N ALA A 42 46.95 -8.31 -27.66
CA ALA A 42 47.77 -9.22 -26.87
C ALA A 42 47.56 -10.70 -27.26
N GLY A 43 46.33 -11.08 -27.61
CA GLY A 43 45.99 -12.41 -28.13
C GLY A 43 46.55 -12.67 -29.54
N ASP A 44 46.71 -11.62 -30.34
CA ASP A 44 47.40 -11.67 -31.64
C ASP A 44 48.95 -11.67 -31.49
N GLY A 45 49.47 -11.77 -30.26
CA GLY A 45 50.89 -11.92 -29.98
C GLY A 45 51.69 -10.61 -29.83
N LEU A 46 51.04 -9.44 -29.85
CA LEU A 46 51.76 -8.17 -29.72
C LEU A 46 52.31 -7.96 -28.28
N GLY A 47 53.52 -7.40 -28.21
CA GLY A 47 54.11 -6.91 -26.96
C GLY A 47 53.43 -5.62 -26.47
N ASN A 48 53.52 -5.33 -25.17
CA ASN A 48 52.85 -4.17 -24.55
C ASN A 48 53.27 -2.82 -25.16
N THR A 49 54.52 -2.69 -25.62
CA THR A 49 55.03 -1.49 -26.31
C THR A 49 54.39 -1.31 -27.69
N ALA A 50 54.28 -2.38 -28.46
CA ALA A 50 53.62 -2.37 -29.77
C ALA A 50 52.10 -2.09 -29.64
N ILE A 51 51.44 -2.67 -28.64
CA ILE A 51 50.02 -2.40 -28.35
C ILE A 51 49.80 -0.92 -28.02
N ALA A 52 50.68 -0.35 -27.17
CA ALA A 52 50.61 1.06 -26.77
C ALA A 52 50.74 2.00 -27.96
N GLN A 53 51.72 1.75 -28.85
CA GLN A 53 51.92 2.53 -30.07
C GLN A 53 50.73 2.39 -31.03
N LYS A 54 50.23 1.17 -31.25
CA LYS A 54 49.10 0.90 -32.15
C LYS A 54 47.79 1.57 -31.69
N LEU A 55 47.55 1.63 -30.39
CA LEU A 55 46.31 2.17 -29.82
C LEU A 55 46.42 3.61 -29.30
N GLY A 56 47.61 4.23 -29.35
CA GLY A 56 47.84 5.58 -28.85
C GLY A 56 47.63 5.73 -27.34
N ILE A 57 48.01 4.71 -26.55
CA ILE A 57 47.84 4.68 -25.08
C ILE A 57 49.17 4.54 -24.36
N ALA A 58 49.19 4.77 -23.05
CA ALA A 58 50.38 4.51 -22.24
C ALA A 58 50.67 2.99 -22.13
N VAL A 59 51.95 2.61 -22.19
CA VAL A 59 52.40 1.20 -22.00
C VAL A 59 51.92 0.61 -20.67
N SER A 60 51.82 1.43 -19.62
CA SER A 60 51.28 1.04 -18.32
C SER A 60 49.81 0.62 -18.39
N SER A 61 49.01 1.22 -19.27
CA SER A 61 47.61 0.85 -19.48
C SER A 61 47.50 -0.50 -20.20
N ALA A 62 48.31 -0.72 -21.25
CA ALA A 62 48.38 -2.01 -21.92
C ALA A 62 48.80 -3.12 -20.93
N ARG A 63 49.82 -2.86 -20.11
CA ARG A 63 50.25 -3.78 -19.04
C ARG A 63 49.13 -4.07 -18.04
N LYS A 64 48.46 -3.03 -17.51
CA LYS A 64 47.39 -3.18 -16.51
C LYS A 64 46.26 -4.08 -17.02
N TRP A 65 45.73 -3.79 -18.20
CA TRP A 65 44.56 -4.50 -18.71
C TRP A 65 44.91 -5.91 -19.20
N ARG A 66 46.12 -6.11 -19.75
CA ARG A 66 46.63 -7.45 -20.04
C ARG A 66 46.75 -8.29 -18.77
N SER A 67 47.32 -7.74 -17.69
CA SER A 67 47.43 -8.44 -16.41
C SER A 67 46.06 -8.74 -15.79
N ARG A 68 45.12 -7.79 -15.80
CA ARG A 68 43.75 -8.02 -15.30
C ARG A 68 43.00 -9.07 -16.11
N PHE A 69 43.17 -9.10 -17.44
CA PHE A 69 42.56 -10.16 -18.26
C PHE A 69 43.15 -11.54 -17.97
N VAL A 70 44.46 -11.63 -17.74
CA VAL A 70 45.08 -12.93 -17.38
C VAL A 70 44.57 -13.44 -16.03
N ALA A 71 44.32 -12.55 -15.06
CA ALA A 71 43.80 -12.92 -13.75
C ALA A 71 42.29 -13.22 -13.77
N ASP A 72 41.47 -12.32 -14.32
CA ASP A 72 40.02 -12.29 -14.12
C ASP A 72 39.23 -12.41 -15.44
N ARG A 73 39.90 -12.75 -16.56
CA ARG A 73 39.32 -12.88 -17.91
C ARG A 73 38.49 -11.65 -18.29
N LEU A 74 37.28 -11.86 -18.84
CA LEU A 74 36.40 -10.80 -19.31
C LEU A 74 35.92 -9.87 -18.17
N ASP A 75 35.70 -10.41 -16.96
CA ASP A 75 35.25 -9.63 -15.79
C ASP A 75 36.31 -8.62 -15.34
N GLY A 76 37.59 -8.97 -15.52
CA GLY A 76 38.73 -8.07 -15.29
C GLY A 76 38.76 -6.81 -16.14
N LEU A 77 37.94 -6.72 -17.20
CA LEU A 77 37.84 -5.54 -18.06
C LEU A 77 36.74 -4.57 -17.63
N LEU A 78 35.87 -4.96 -16.69
CA LEU A 78 34.82 -4.10 -16.14
C LEU A 78 35.41 -3.13 -15.10
N ASP A 79 34.66 -2.04 -14.87
CA ASP A 79 34.95 -1.12 -13.77
C ASP A 79 34.62 -1.79 -12.44
N GLU A 80 35.58 -1.79 -11.52
CA GLU A 80 35.33 -2.20 -10.15
C GLU A 80 34.40 -1.18 -9.46
N PRO A 81 33.64 -1.60 -8.43
CA PRO A 81 32.90 -0.70 -7.58
C PRO A 81 33.83 0.40 -7.08
N ARG A 82 33.61 1.63 -7.54
CA ARG A 82 34.45 2.75 -7.13
C ARG A 82 34.25 2.96 -5.63
N PRO A 83 35.31 3.11 -4.83
CA PRO A 83 35.17 3.51 -3.45
C PRO A 83 34.45 4.86 -3.45
N GLY A 84 33.19 4.84 -3.05
CA GLY A 84 32.38 6.05 -2.91
C GLY A 84 32.93 6.94 -1.80
N ARG A 85 32.31 8.11 -1.61
CA ARG A 85 32.65 8.96 -0.46
C ARG A 85 32.51 8.13 0.84
N PRO A 86 33.52 8.14 1.72
CA PRO A 86 33.43 7.45 3.01
C PRO A 86 32.17 7.85 3.76
N ARG A 87 31.54 6.88 4.43
CA ARG A 87 30.29 7.10 5.18
C ARG A 87 30.57 8.03 6.35
N THR A 88 29.89 9.18 6.40
CA THR A 88 30.05 10.17 7.47
C THR A 88 29.06 9.97 8.62
N VAL A 89 27.94 9.28 8.38
CA VAL A 89 26.93 9.01 9.40
C VAL A 89 27.12 7.60 9.95
N GLY A 90 27.47 7.48 11.22
CA GLY A 90 27.68 6.22 11.93
C GLY A 90 26.38 5.48 12.25
N ASP A 91 26.46 4.21 12.65
CA ASP A 91 25.27 3.41 12.98
C ASP A 91 24.56 3.98 14.23
N GLU A 92 25.33 4.45 15.22
CA GLU A 92 24.79 5.13 16.42
C GLU A 92 23.93 6.35 16.06
N GLN A 93 24.35 7.14 15.07
CA GLN A 93 23.59 8.31 14.62
C GLN A 93 22.32 7.89 13.85
N VAL A 94 22.38 6.78 13.11
CA VAL A 94 21.20 6.21 12.45
C VAL A 94 20.19 5.72 13.48
N GLU A 95 20.66 4.99 14.48
CA GLU A 95 19.86 4.52 15.61
C GLU A 95 19.20 5.69 16.35
N ALA A 96 19.98 6.72 16.70
CA ALA A 96 19.46 7.92 17.35
C ALA A 96 18.33 8.60 16.55
N VAL A 97 18.46 8.66 15.21
CA VAL A 97 17.40 9.17 14.34
C VAL A 97 16.15 8.29 14.42
N ILE A 98 16.29 6.97 14.36
CA ILE A 98 15.16 6.02 14.39
C ILE A 98 14.45 6.12 15.75
N THR A 99 15.19 5.93 16.84
CA THR A 99 14.64 5.94 18.21
C THR A 99 13.94 7.25 18.52
N ARG A 100 14.59 8.40 18.23
CA ARG A 100 13.97 9.72 18.46
C ARG A 100 12.71 9.93 17.62
N THR A 101 12.68 9.39 16.41
CA THR A 101 11.50 9.47 15.54
C THR A 101 10.32 8.67 16.07
N LEU A 102 10.57 7.49 16.65
CA LEU A 102 9.55 6.55 17.08
C LEU A 102 9.03 6.81 18.50
N GLU A 103 9.87 7.35 19.37
CA GLU A 103 9.57 7.40 20.80
C GLU A 103 9.14 8.77 21.30
N THR A 104 9.44 9.84 20.55
CA THR A 104 9.14 11.20 20.98
C THR A 104 8.54 12.05 19.87
N THR A 105 7.94 13.16 20.27
CA THR A 105 7.50 14.23 19.38
C THR A 105 8.21 15.54 19.77
N PRO A 106 8.40 16.49 18.83
CA PRO A 106 8.88 17.82 19.18
C PRO A 106 7.88 18.54 20.10
N LYS A 107 8.35 19.53 20.86
CA LYS A 107 7.51 20.27 21.83
C LYS A 107 6.32 20.99 21.18
N ASP A 108 6.55 21.61 20.02
CA ASP A 108 5.57 22.52 19.39
C ASP A 108 4.97 21.94 18.09
N ALA A 109 5.07 20.63 17.87
CA ALA A 109 4.45 19.99 16.71
C ALA A 109 4.01 18.55 17.00
N THR A 110 3.04 18.08 16.23
CA THR A 110 2.49 16.72 16.39
C THR A 110 3.49 15.63 16.00
N HIS A 111 4.43 15.93 15.10
CA HIS A 111 5.42 14.98 14.60
C HIS A 111 6.73 15.69 14.26
N TRP A 112 7.83 14.94 14.25
CA TRP A 112 9.10 15.45 13.74
C TRP A 112 9.01 15.84 12.26
N SER A 113 9.64 16.96 11.90
CA SER A 113 10.01 17.25 10.51
C SER A 113 11.45 16.82 10.29
N THR A 114 11.85 16.57 9.04
CA THR A 114 13.26 16.26 8.74
C THR A 114 14.21 17.36 9.17
N ARG A 115 13.73 18.63 9.25
CA ARG A 115 14.55 19.78 9.64
C ARG A 115 14.66 19.91 11.16
N SER A 116 13.56 19.76 11.88
CA SER A 116 13.57 19.86 13.34
C SER A 116 14.34 18.71 13.97
N LEU A 117 14.19 17.48 13.46
CA LEU A 117 14.97 16.34 13.96
C LEU A 117 16.46 16.45 13.61
N ALA A 118 16.77 17.01 12.44
CA ALA A 118 18.15 17.27 12.06
C ALA A 118 18.82 18.30 12.98
N ALA A 119 18.12 19.39 13.31
CA ALA A 119 18.60 20.39 14.26
C ALA A 119 18.82 19.80 15.66
N GLU A 120 17.89 18.96 16.13
CA GLU A 120 17.98 18.29 17.43
C GLU A 120 19.19 17.34 17.54
N LEU A 121 19.49 16.59 16.48
CA LEU A 121 20.52 15.56 16.48
C LEU A 121 21.85 16.02 15.87
N GLY A 122 21.99 17.29 15.50
CA GLY A 122 23.20 17.82 14.87
C GLY A 122 23.51 17.18 13.50
N LEU A 123 22.48 16.76 12.76
CA LEU A 123 22.60 16.11 11.45
C LEU A 123 22.15 17.06 10.33
N SER A 124 22.45 16.70 9.08
CA SER A 124 21.85 17.39 7.94
C SER A 124 20.42 16.89 7.69
N GLN A 125 19.55 17.78 7.21
CA GLN A 125 18.19 17.41 6.79
C GLN A 125 18.19 16.25 5.78
N SER A 126 19.17 16.22 4.87
CA SER A 126 19.29 15.17 3.85
C SER A 126 19.75 13.83 4.42
N ALA A 127 20.51 13.81 5.52
CA ALA A 127 20.84 12.59 6.25
C ALA A 127 19.59 11.98 6.89
N VAL A 128 18.82 12.78 7.65
CA VAL A 128 17.55 12.34 8.25
C VAL A 128 16.59 11.84 7.16
N SER A 129 16.46 12.57 6.06
CA SER A 129 15.58 12.19 4.94
C SER A 129 16.01 10.88 4.27
N ARG A 130 17.31 10.60 4.13
CA ARG A 130 17.80 9.30 3.62
C ARG A 130 17.54 8.16 4.61
N ILE A 131 17.77 8.39 5.90
CA ILE A 131 17.50 7.40 6.95
C ILE A 131 16.01 7.05 6.95
N TRP A 132 15.12 8.04 7.01
CA TRP A 132 13.68 7.79 6.98
C TRP A 132 13.23 7.01 5.74
N ARG A 133 13.76 7.32 4.55
CA ARG A 133 13.46 6.54 3.33
C ARG A 133 13.99 5.11 3.40
N ALA A 134 15.20 4.91 3.93
CA ALA A 134 15.81 3.60 4.03
C ALA A 134 15.09 2.65 5.01
N PHE A 135 14.48 3.21 6.06
CA PHE A 135 13.76 2.50 7.11
C PHE A 135 12.23 2.66 7.04
N GLY A 136 11.70 3.29 5.97
CA GLY A 136 10.26 3.46 5.80
C GLY A 136 9.56 4.35 6.84
N LEU A 137 10.30 5.19 7.57
CA LEU A 137 9.74 6.05 8.62
C LEU A 137 8.93 7.20 7.99
N GLN A 138 7.66 7.29 8.38
CA GLN A 138 6.73 8.31 7.87
C GLN A 138 5.95 8.94 9.04
N PRO A 139 6.59 9.80 9.86
CA PRO A 139 5.98 10.30 11.11
C PRO A 139 4.67 11.04 10.89
N HIS A 140 4.51 11.71 9.74
CA HIS A 140 3.31 12.44 9.37
C HIS A 140 2.12 11.55 8.96
N ARG A 141 2.31 10.24 8.86
CA ARG A 141 1.25 9.29 8.51
C ARG A 141 0.75 8.56 9.73
N GLN A 142 -0.56 8.45 9.80
CA GLN A 142 -1.25 7.66 10.79
C GLN A 142 -2.24 6.74 10.06
N GLU A 143 -2.25 5.48 10.44
CA GLU A 143 -3.27 4.53 10.03
C GLU A 143 -4.24 4.30 11.18
N SER A 144 -5.53 4.41 10.88
CA SER A 144 -6.59 4.01 11.80
C SER A 144 -6.97 2.57 11.54
N TRP A 145 -7.07 1.78 12.59
CA TRP A 145 -7.59 0.41 12.51
C TRP A 145 -8.79 0.27 13.44
N LYS A 146 -9.68 -0.67 13.13
CA LYS A 146 -10.84 -1.01 13.96
C LYS A 146 -10.76 -2.47 14.33
N LEU A 147 -10.76 -2.76 15.64
CA LEU A 147 -10.99 -4.10 16.15
C LEU A 147 -12.46 -4.23 16.52
N SER A 148 -13.11 -5.30 16.10
CA SER A 148 -14.37 -5.70 16.72
C SER A 148 -14.08 -6.44 18.02
N LYS A 149 -14.83 -6.12 19.08
CA LYS A 149 -14.84 -6.89 20.33
C LYS A 149 -15.81 -8.09 20.29
N ASP A 150 -16.50 -8.27 19.17
CA ASP A 150 -17.46 -9.35 18.99
C ASP A 150 -16.73 -10.71 18.88
N PRO A 151 -17.01 -11.67 19.78
CA PRO A 151 -16.40 -13.01 19.71
C PRO A 151 -16.66 -13.74 18.39
N LEU A 152 -17.77 -13.41 17.70
CA LEU A 152 -18.16 -13.99 16.42
C LEU A 152 -17.76 -13.13 15.22
N PHE A 153 -16.88 -12.13 15.41
CA PHE A 153 -16.55 -11.17 14.35
C PHE A 153 -16.09 -11.84 13.05
N VAL A 154 -15.17 -12.80 13.15
CA VAL A 154 -14.60 -13.47 11.98
C VAL A 154 -15.69 -14.24 11.22
N ASP A 155 -16.56 -14.94 11.93
CA ASP A 155 -17.61 -15.74 11.32
C ASP A 155 -18.67 -14.83 10.67
N LYS A 156 -19.09 -13.76 11.36
CA LYS A 156 -19.98 -12.74 10.76
C LYS A 156 -19.37 -12.08 9.53
N VAL A 157 -18.07 -11.79 9.52
CA VAL A 157 -17.38 -11.25 8.34
C VAL A 157 -17.40 -12.26 7.21
N LYS A 158 -17.13 -13.54 7.47
CA LYS A 158 -17.20 -14.60 6.45
C LYS A 158 -18.61 -14.73 5.90
N ASP A 159 -19.64 -14.70 6.74
CA ASP A 159 -21.04 -14.79 6.31
C ASP A 159 -21.41 -13.62 5.39
N VAL A 160 -21.07 -12.38 5.79
CA VAL A 160 -21.35 -11.18 4.99
C VAL A 160 -20.55 -11.15 3.69
N VAL A 161 -19.27 -11.49 3.73
CA VAL A 161 -18.43 -11.56 2.52
C VAL A 161 -18.90 -12.69 1.61
N GLY A 162 -19.37 -13.80 2.18
CA GLY A 162 -19.99 -14.91 1.44
C GLY A 162 -21.15 -14.43 0.59
N LEU A 163 -22.05 -13.60 1.15
CA LEU A 163 -23.16 -12.99 0.39
C LEU A 163 -22.69 -12.12 -0.78
N TYR A 164 -21.51 -11.52 -0.70
CA TYR A 164 -20.97 -10.69 -1.79
C TYR A 164 -20.30 -11.51 -2.88
N LEU A 165 -19.65 -12.62 -2.51
CA LEU A 165 -18.90 -13.47 -3.44
C LEU A 165 -19.80 -14.49 -4.14
N ASP A 166 -20.73 -15.10 -3.40
CA ASP A 166 -21.65 -16.13 -3.88
C ASP A 166 -23.06 -15.83 -3.34
N PRO A 167 -23.76 -14.86 -3.94
CA PRO A 167 -25.09 -14.48 -3.49
C PRO A 167 -26.08 -15.64 -3.69
N PRO A 168 -27.03 -15.86 -2.76
CA PRO A 168 -28.04 -16.90 -2.91
C PRO A 168 -28.84 -16.78 -4.20
N GLU A 169 -29.29 -17.92 -4.73
CA GLU A 169 -30.15 -17.93 -5.91
C GLU A 169 -31.42 -17.10 -5.67
N ARG A 170 -31.78 -16.28 -6.66
CA ARG A 170 -32.95 -15.38 -6.64
C ARG A 170 -32.89 -14.28 -5.57
N ALA A 171 -31.73 -14.04 -4.96
CA ALA A 171 -31.51 -12.89 -4.10
C ALA A 171 -30.88 -11.71 -4.87
N VAL A 172 -31.17 -10.49 -4.41
CA VAL A 172 -30.42 -9.28 -4.78
C VAL A 172 -29.66 -8.84 -3.55
N VAL A 173 -28.35 -8.62 -3.70
CA VAL A 173 -27.48 -8.18 -2.60
C VAL A 173 -27.10 -6.72 -2.83
N LEU A 174 -27.48 -5.87 -1.87
CA LEU A 174 -27.24 -4.44 -1.91
C LEU A 174 -26.36 -4.01 -0.74
N CYS A 175 -25.30 -3.25 -1.05
CA CYS A 175 -24.47 -2.61 -0.04
C CYS A 175 -25.03 -1.23 0.28
N VAL A 176 -25.68 -1.09 1.43
CA VAL A 176 -26.28 0.17 1.89
C VAL A 176 -25.32 0.91 2.81
N ASP A 177 -25.02 2.17 2.50
CA ASP A 177 -24.24 3.04 3.39
C ASP A 177 -24.80 4.47 3.39
N GLU A 178 -24.42 5.22 4.41
CA GLU A 178 -24.81 6.60 4.62
C GLU A 178 -23.59 7.52 4.73
N LYS A 179 -23.60 8.56 3.91
CA LYS A 179 -22.77 9.74 4.07
C LYS A 179 -23.57 10.91 4.68
N SER A 180 -23.78 10.89 5.99
CA SER A 180 -24.27 12.01 6.81
C SER A 180 -23.33 13.22 6.87
N GLN A 181 -23.91 14.38 7.20
CA GLN A 181 -23.23 15.67 7.47
C GLN A 181 -22.30 16.16 6.33
N ILE A 182 -22.68 15.91 5.08
CA ILE A 182 -22.01 16.48 3.92
C ILE A 182 -22.24 17.99 3.94
N GLN A 183 -21.20 18.75 4.22
CA GLN A 183 -21.27 20.21 4.19
C GLN A 183 -21.26 20.69 2.74
N ALA A 184 -22.31 21.43 2.35
CA ALA A 184 -22.33 22.14 1.08
C ALA A 184 -21.61 23.47 1.26
N LEU A 185 -20.32 23.49 0.93
CA LEU A 185 -19.46 24.66 1.04
C LEU A 185 -19.05 25.11 -0.36
N ASP A 186 -19.08 26.42 -0.57
CA ASP A 186 -18.45 27.06 -1.73
C ASP A 186 -17.53 28.19 -1.27
N ARG A 187 -16.58 28.58 -2.11
CA ARG A 187 -15.72 29.73 -1.87
C ARG A 187 -16.47 31.01 -2.20
N THR A 188 -16.18 32.07 -1.45
CA THR A 188 -16.79 33.38 -1.71
C THR A 188 -16.41 33.98 -3.07
N ALA A 189 -15.28 33.53 -3.64
CA ALA A 189 -14.83 33.87 -4.99
C ALA A 189 -14.23 32.62 -5.67
N PRO A 190 -14.14 32.59 -7.02
CA PRO A 190 -13.50 31.50 -7.76
C PRO A 190 -12.06 31.24 -7.31
N ILE A 191 -11.66 29.97 -7.34
CA ILE A 191 -10.27 29.57 -7.07
C ILE A 191 -9.40 30.02 -8.24
N LEU A 192 -8.37 30.80 -7.95
CA LEU A 192 -7.37 31.20 -8.94
C LEU A 192 -6.33 30.07 -9.07
N PRO A 193 -6.09 29.57 -10.29
CA PRO A 193 -5.17 28.46 -10.50
C PRO A 193 -3.73 28.85 -10.14
N MET A 194 -2.91 27.83 -9.86
CA MET A 194 -1.48 28.01 -9.64
C MET A 194 -0.77 28.48 -10.91
N LEU A 195 0.25 29.34 -10.76
CA LEU A 195 1.18 29.75 -11.82
C LEU A 195 2.63 29.59 -11.32
N PRO A 196 3.64 29.52 -12.20
CA PRO A 196 5.04 29.55 -11.77
C PRO A 196 5.32 30.72 -10.81
N GLY A 197 5.85 30.43 -9.62
CA GLY A 197 6.10 31.42 -8.57
C GLY A 197 4.87 31.89 -7.77
N THR A 198 3.65 31.47 -8.14
CA THR A 198 2.41 31.87 -7.47
C THR A 198 1.57 30.66 -7.08
N PRO A 199 1.38 30.36 -5.79
CA PRO A 199 0.54 29.24 -5.37
C PRO A 199 -0.92 29.49 -5.76
N GLN A 200 -1.71 28.41 -5.86
CA GLN A 200 -3.16 28.50 -6.01
C GLN A 200 -3.75 29.40 -4.90
N ARG A 201 -4.66 30.31 -5.26
CA ARG A 201 -5.32 31.21 -4.31
C ARG A 201 -6.79 30.88 -4.21
N ALA A 202 -7.24 30.65 -2.98
CA ALA A 202 -8.65 30.52 -2.64
C ALA A 202 -8.96 31.49 -1.51
N THR A 203 -10.19 32.02 -1.46
CA THR A 203 -10.61 32.83 -0.33
C THR A 203 -10.68 31.98 0.93
N HIS A 204 -10.24 32.55 2.05
CA HIS A 204 -10.32 31.89 3.34
C HIS A 204 -11.79 31.72 3.78
N ASP A 205 -12.61 32.74 3.50
CA ASP A 205 -14.05 32.73 3.71
C ASP A 205 -14.76 31.73 2.80
N TYR A 206 -15.80 31.12 3.34
CA TYR A 206 -16.67 30.19 2.62
C TYR A 206 -18.13 30.57 2.83
N LYS A 207 -18.96 30.28 1.82
CA LYS A 207 -20.42 30.33 1.93
C LYS A 207 -20.93 28.94 2.29
N ARG A 208 -21.75 28.87 3.34
CA ARG A 208 -22.35 27.62 3.83
C ARG A 208 -23.78 27.51 3.36
N TYR A 209 -24.09 26.48 2.57
CA TYR A 209 -25.45 26.18 2.09
C TYR A 209 -26.16 25.12 2.92
N GLY A 210 -25.65 24.87 4.13
CA GLY A 210 -26.16 23.86 5.07
C GLY A 210 -25.44 22.52 4.97
N THR A 211 -26.13 21.47 5.43
CA THR A 211 -25.62 20.10 5.46
C THR A 211 -26.65 19.15 4.86
N SER A 212 -26.18 18.17 4.09
CA SER A 212 -27.01 17.11 3.53
C SER A 212 -26.52 15.74 4.01
N SER A 213 -27.40 14.75 3.95
CA SER A 213 -27.06 13.34 4.19
C SER A 213 -27.40 12.55 2.94
N LEU A 214 -26.39 11.87 2.39
CA LEU A 214 -26.55 10.93 1.29
C LEU A 214 -26.78 9.54 1.87
N TYR A 215 -27.81 8.86 1.40
CA TYR A 215 -27.96 7.42 1.52
C TYR A 215 -27.73 6.80 0.15
N ALA A 216 -26.97 5.72 0.10
CA ALA A 216 -26.63 5.04 -1.14
C ALA A 216 -26.74 3.52 -0.96
N ALA A 217 -27.21 2.85 -1.99
CA ALA A 217 -27.28 1.40 -2.08
C ALA A 217 -26.62 0.97 -3.39
N LEU A 218 -25.55 0.18 -3.31
CA LEU A 218 -24.85 -0.38 -4.46
C LEU A 218 -25.37 -1.79 -4.73
N ASP A 219 -25.89 -2.04 -5.93
CA ASP A 219 -26.14 -3.39 -6.43
C ASP A 219 -24.82 -4.01 -6.87
N LEU A 220 -24.38 -5.07 -6.17
CA LEU A 220 -23.12 -5.74 -6.45
C LEU A 220 -23.10 -6.46 -7.79
N ALA A 221 -24.25 -6.91 -8.28
CA ALA A 221 -24.33 -7.66 -9.53
C ALA A 221 -24.22 -6.74 -10.75
N THR A 222 -24.71 -5.49 -10.65
CA THR A 222 -24.79 -4.55 -11.77
C THR A 222 -23.83 -3.36 -11.65
N GLY A 223 -23.33 -3.08 -10.45
CA GLY A 223 -22.56 -1.88 -10.13
C GLY A 223 -23.41 -0.60 -10.05
N GLN A 224 -24.74 -0.69 -10.16
CA GLN A 224 -25.61 0.48 -10.11
C GLN A 224 -25.77 0.99 -8.68
N VAL A 225 -25.84 2.31 -8.51
CA VAL A 225 -26.03 2.97 -7.21
C VAL A 225 -27.37 3.68 -7.19
N ILE A 226 -28.24 3.26 -6.27
CA ILE A 226 -29.46 3.97 -5.91
C ILE A 226 -29.10 4.96 -4.81
N GLY A 227 -29.30 6.26 -5.05
CA GLY A 227 -28.92 7.32 -4.11
C GLY A 227 -30.08 8.25 -3.75
N SER A 228 -30.09 8.76 -2.51
CA SER A 228 -31.02 9.81 -2.06
C SER A 228 -30.34 10.80 -1.13
N LEU A 229 -30.60 12.09 -1.37
CA LEU A 229 -30.16 13.19 -0.51
C LEU A 229 -31.30 13.63 0.42
N HIS A 230 -30.98 13.81 1.70
CA HIS A 230 -31.93 14.30 2.70
C HIS A 230 -31.30 15.41 3.55
N ALA A 231 -32.10 16.44 3.86
CA ALA A 231 -31.66 17.56 4.71
C ALA A 231 -31.42 17.17 6.17
N ARG A 232 -31.94 16.02 6.63
CA ARG A 232 -31.81 15.53 8.01
C ARG A 232 -31.35 14.08 8.03
N HIS A 233 -30.66 13.71 9.09
CA HIS A 233 -30.17 12.35 9.34
C HIS A 233 -30.97 11.74 10.48
N ARG A 234 -32.10 11.09 10.18
CA ARG A 234 -32.93 10.38 11.16
C ARG A 234 -33.44 9.08 10.56
N ALA A 235 -33.95 8.20 11.43
CA ALA A 235 -34.53 6.92 11.01
C ALA A 235 -35.68 7.05 10.00
N ILE A 236 -36.43 8.16 10.02
CA ILE A 236 -37.53 8.41 9.07
C ILE A 236 -36.99 8.60 7.65
N GLU A 237 -35.94 9.39 7.47
CA GLU A 237 -35.27 9.56 6.18
C GLU A 237 -34.67 8.24 5.68
N PHE A 238 -34.06 7.45 6.58
CA PHE A 238 -33.54 6.13 6.22
C PHE A 238 -34.65 5.16 5.77
N LYS A 239 -35.79 5.11 6.46
CA LYS A 239 -36.95 4.29 6.04
C LYS A 239 -37.48 4.70 4.66
N LYS A 240 -37.53 6.01 4.37
CA LYS A 240 -37.90 6.52 3.04
C LYS A 240 -36.93 6.04 1.97
N PHE A 241 -35.64 5.98 2.29
CA PHE A 241 -34.64 5.44 1.38
C PHE A 241 -34.82 3.93 1.15
N LEU A 242 -35.09 3.14 2.19
CA LEU A 242 -35.40 1.71 2.03
C LEU A 242 -36.63 1.48 1.15
N ALA A 243 -37.69 2.28 1.32
CA ALA A 243 -38.87 2.21 0.46
C ALA A 243 -38.55 2.57 -1.01
N LYS A 244 -37.62 3.51 -1.24
CA LYS A 244 -37.13 3.83 -2.59
C LYS A 244 -36.39 2.65 -3.21
N ILE A 245 -35.52 1.99 -2.44
CA ILE A 245 -34.82 0.78 -2.90
C ILE A 245 -35.85 -0.28 -3.32
N ASP A 246 -36.85 -0.56 -2.49
CA ASP A 246 -37.89 -1.56 -2.78
C ASP A 246 -38.68 -1.23 -4.06
N ALA A 247 -38.93 0.06 -4.32
CA ALA A 247 -39.61 0.50 -5.54
C ALA A 247 -38.73 0.44 -6.80
N GLU A 248 -37.43 0.71 -6.69
CA GLU A 248 -36.50 0.79 -7.83
C GLU A 248 -35.86 -0.56 -8.16
N VAL A 249 -35.72 -1.45 -7.18
CA VAL A 249 -35.22 -2.80 -7.41
C VAL A 249 -36.39 -3.66 -7.93
N PRO A 250 -36.35 -4.13 -9.18
CA PRO A 250 -37.46 -4.87 -9.75
C PRO A 250 -37.75 -6.11 -8.89
N GLY A 251 -39.00 -6.29 -8.45
CA GLY A 251 -39.46 -7.45 -7.67
C GLY A 251 -39.36 -8.81 -8.38
N THR A 252 -38.60 -8.89 -9.48
CA THR A 252 -38.47 -10.09 -10.32
C THR A 252 -37.07 -10.22 -10.93
N ARG A 253 -36.09 -10.66 -10.13
CA ARG A 253 -35.15 -11.71 -10.58
C ARG A 253 -35.69 -13.11 -10.27
N ARG A 254 -37.01 -13.29 -10.38
CA ARG A 254 -37.63 -14.60 -10.70
C ARG A 254 -37.33 -14.90 -12.17
N ALA A 255 -36.10 -15.30 -12.47
CA ALA A 255 -35.72 -15.69 -13.81
C ALA A 255 -36.56 -16.90 -14.25
N ARG A 256 -37.26 -16.73 -15.37
CA ARG A 256 -38.05 -17.74 -16.05
C ARG A 256 -37.12 -18.79 -16.71
N ARG A 257 -37.50 -20.06 -16.52
CA ARG A 257 -37.07 -21.32 -17.19
C ARG A 257 -35.75 -21.91 -16.66
N ALA A 258 -35.66 -23.17 -16.25
CA ALA A 258 -36.33 -24.36 -16.79
C ALA A 258 -36.76 -25.38 -15.70
N ARG A 259 -37.91 -26.02 -15.95
CA ARG A 259 -38.47 -27.23 -15.32
C ARG A 259 -38.92 -27.15 -13.85
N GLN A 260 -40.15 -26.69 -13.61
CA GLN A 260 -41.28 -27.46 -13.04
C GLN A 260 -42.43 -26.54 -12.56
N ARG A 261 -43.58 -27.17 -12.32
CA ARG A 261 -44.96 -26.75 -12.65
C ARG A 261 -45.58 -25.68 -11.73
N LEU A 262 -46.60 -24.99 -12.26
CA LEU A 262 -47.53 -24.11 -11.53
C LEU A 262 -48.29 -24.87 -10.42
N ASP A 263 -48.45 -24.19 -9.28
CA ASP A 263 -49.42 -24.21 -8.14
C ASP A 263 -50.66 -25.15 -8.18
N PRO A 264 -51.47 -25.29 -7.10
CA PRO A 264 -51.29 -25.04 -5.65
C PRO A 264 -51.78 -26.24 -4.79
N GLN A 265 -51.50 -26.23 -3.48
CA GLN A 265 -52.20 -26.99 -2.40
C GLN A 265 -52.89 -28.32 -2.78
N ASP A 266 -52.22 -29.44 -2.54
CA ASP A 266 -52.91 -30.72 -2.32
C ASP A 266 -52.45 -31.31 -0.97
N THR A 267 -53.44 -31.68 -0.16
CA THR A 267 -53.31 -32.07 1.24
C THR A 267 -53.54 -33.57 1.31
N GLY A 268 -52.48 -34.37 1.42
CA GLY A 268 -52.65 -35.80 1.57
C GLY A 268 -51.37 -36.62 1.50
N ARG A 269 -50.79 -36.89 2.67
CA ARG A 269 -50.33 -38.21 3.18
C ARG A 269 -49.08 -38.08 4.05
N GLU A 270 -49.24 -38.61 5.26
CA GLU A 270 -48.22 -38.89 6.25
C GLU A 270 -47.22 -39.94 5.74
N ALA A 271 -45.93 -39.59 5.74
CA ALA A 271 -44.82 -40.54 5.91
C ALA A 271 -43.54 -39.78 6.27
N MET A 272 -43.11 -39.95 7.52
CA MET A 272 -41.75 -39.82 8.08
C MET A 272 -40.78 -38.84 7.40
N ALA A 273 -40.61 -37.68 8.03
CA ALA A 273 -39.46 -36.81 7.82
C ALA A 273 -38.18 -37.49 8.33
N ASP A 274 -37.24 -37.76 7.43
CA ASP A 274 -35.85 -38.00 7.80
C ASP A 274 -35.16 -36.68 8.18
N ARG A 275 -34.16 -36.78 9.05
CA ARG A 275 -33.50 -35.72 9.84
C ARG A 275 -33.43 -34.29 9.24
N THR A 276 -33.87 -33.33 10.04
CA THR A 276 -33.70 -31.87 9.85
C THR A 276 -32.21 -31.47 9.84
N PRO A 277 -31.71 -30.71 8.84
CA PRO A 277 -30.39 -30.09 8.89
C PRO A 277 -30.38 -28.97 9.95
N PRO A 278 -29.28 -28.79 10.72
CA PRO A 278 -29.23 -27.79 11.77
C PRO A 278 -28.93 -26.42 11.18
N LEU A 279 -29.95 -25.76 10.64
CA LEU A 279 -29.91 -24.33 10.36
C LEU A 279 -30.86 -23.63 11.32
N HIS A 280 -30.30 -23.08 12.40
CA HIS A 280 -31.02 -22.14 13.25
C HIS A 280 -30.98 -20.77 12.60
N ALA A 281 -32.11 -20.34 12.03
CA ALA A 281 -32.50 -18.94 11.99
C ALA A 281 -34.03 -18.84 11.83
N PRO A 282 -34.78 -18.50 12.90
CA PRO A 282 -36.16 -18.09 12.76
C PRO A 282 -36.24 -16.59 12.43
N LEU A 283 -37.34 -16.22 11.75
CA LEU A 283 -37.99 -14.90 11.63
C LEU A 283 -37.85 -14.16 10.27
N HIS A 284 -38.90 -14.38 9.47
CA HIS A 284 -39.41 -13.68 8.28
C HIS A 284 -38.68 -13.95 6.94
N PRO A 285 -39.32 -14.60 5.94
CA PRO A 285 -38.61 -15.42 4.96
C PRO A 285 -38.17 -14.71 3.67
N ASP A 286 -38.52 -13.44 3.45
CA ASP A 286 -38.42 -12.87 2.08
C ASP A 286 -37.51 -11.63 1.96
N GLN A 287 -37.05 -11.03 3.06
CA GLN A 287 -36.15 -9.87 3.02
C GLN A 287 -35.21 -9.84 4.24
N LEU A 288 -33.91 -10.04 4.03
CA LEU A 288 -32.86 -9.77 5.02
C LEU A 288 -32.20 -8.42 4.70
N LEU A 289 -32.70 -7.34 5.31
CA LEU A 289 -32.06 -6.02 5.26
C LEU A 289 -31.03 -5.90 6.39
N MET A 290 -29.77 -6.23 6.10
CA MET A 290 -28.67 -5.98 7.03
C MET A 290 -28.18 -4.53 6.88
N ALA A 291 -28.79 -3.60 7.61
CA ALA A 291 -28.31 -2.22 7.72
C ALA A 291 -27.72 -2.00 9.11
N GLN A 292 -26.40 -1.80 9.20
CA GLN A 292 -25.74 -1.32 10.42
C GLN A 292 -25.45 0.18 10.29
N PRO A 293 -26.14 1.05 11.04
CA PRO A 293 -25.75 2.45 11.16
C PRO A 293 -24.53 2.52 12.09
N GLY A 294 -23.32 2.76 11.54
CA GLY A 294 -22.11 2.82 12.38
C GLY A 294 -20.79 2.53 11.68
N ARG A 295 -20.44 3.37 10.70
CA ARG A 295 -19.16 3.48 9.95
C ARG A 295 -17.88 3.01 10.66
N THR A 296 -16.98 2.34 9.92
CA THR A 296 -15.54 2.66 9.66
C THR A 296 -15.02 1.61 8.64
N LEU A 297 -14.55 1.89 7.40
CA LEU A 297 -13.28 2.54 6.97
C LEU A 297 -13.28 2.90 5.45
N VAL A 298 -12.73 4.09 5.15
CA VAL A 298 -11.80 4.59 4.08
C VAL A 298 -12.13 4.53 2.57
N ARG A 299 -11.84 5.68 1.92
CA ARG A 299 -12.16 6.24 0.58
C ARG A 299 -11.10 6.00 -0.52
N ARG A 300 -11.50 6.11 -1.81
CA ARG A 300 -11.23 7.27 -2.73
C ARG A 300 -12.03 7.18 -4.06
N ALA A 301 -12.37 8.34 -4.62
CA ALA A 301 -12.97 8.61 -5.95
C ALA A 301 -11.83 9.04 -6.92
N ASP A 302 -11.82 8.96 -8.27
CA ASP A 302 -12.81 8.79 -9.36
C ASP A 302 -12.12 8.19 -10.63
N HIS A 303 -12.95 7.66 -11.55
CA HIS A 303 -12.85 7.41 -13.03
C HIS A 303 -11.69 6.62 -13.68
N GLU A 304 -11.98 5.49 -14.36
CA GLU A 304 -12.26 5.33 -15.82
C GLU A 304 -12.54 3.82 -16.14
N GLU A 305 -13.20 3.52 -17.26
CA GLU A 305 -13.82 2.22 -17.61
C GLU A 305 -12.87 1.02 -17.88
N THR A 306 -13.31 -0.19 -17.48
CA THR A 306 -12.95 -1.59 -17.93
C THR A 306 -11.50 -2.09 -17.73
N PRO A 307 -11.19 -3.41 -17.59
CA PRO A 307 -12.01 -4.64 -17.54
C PRO A 307 -11.80 -5.48 -16.24
N THR A 308 -12.44 -6.66 -16.17
CA THR A 308 -12.38 -7.64 -15.08
C THR A 308 -10.95 -7.91 -14.61
N ARG A 309 -10.61 -7.51 -13.38
CA ARG A 309 -9.33 -7.83 -12.73
C ARG A 309 -9.58 -8.52 -11.40
N HIS A 310 -8.93 -9.66 -11.24
CA HIS A 310 -8.89 -10.44 -10.01
C HIS A 310 -8.57 -9.57 -8.79
N PRO A 311 -9.24 -9.79 -7.64
CA PRO A 311 -9.01 -8.99 -6.44
C PRO A 311 -7.54 -9.13 -5.99
N PRO A 312 -6.85 -8.01 -5.71
CA PRO A 312 -5.50 -8.07 -5.14
C PRO A 312 -5.60 -8.64 -3.73
N VAL A 313 -4.92 -9.76 -3.49
CA VAL A 313 -4.73 -10.30 -2.14
C VAL A 313 -3.73 -9.38 -1.43
N SER A 314 -4.23 -8.51 -0.56
CA SER A 314 -3.38 -7.71 0.33
C SER A 314 -2.51 -8.62 1.20
N PRO A 315 -1.21 -8.32 1.39
CA PRO A 315 -0.37 -9.05 2.33
C PRO A 315 -0.95 -8.97 3.75
N ARG A 316 -0.78 -10.05 4.52
CA ARG A 316 -1.22 -10.18 5.93
C ARG A 316 -0.77 -8.98 6.78
N THR A 317 -1.59 -8.63 7.78
CA THR A 317 -1.45 -7.55 8.78
C THR A 317 -0.25 -7.66 9.74
N GLN A 318 0.77 -8.45 9.40
CA GLN A 318 2.07 -8.46 10.09
C GLN A 318 3.19 -8.29 9.07
N HIS A 319 3.47 -7.05 8.71
CA HIS A 319 4.78 -6.71 8.13
C HIS A 319 5.77 -6.54 9.28
N ARG A 320 6.56 -7.57 9.56
CA ARG A 320 7.85 -7.40 10.23
C ARG A 320 8.78 -6.68 9.27
N HIS A 321 9.48 -5.65 9.72
CA HIS A 321 10.36 -4.89 8.86
C HIS A 321 11.70 -5.64 8.70
N PRO A 322 12.10 -6.08 7.49
CA PRO A 322 13.24 -6.99 7.30
C PRO A 322 14.62 -6.38 7.64
N ARG A 323 14.67 -5.11 8.07
CA ARG A 323 15.89 -4.36 8.36
C ARG A 323 15.91 -3.68 9.73
N LEU A 324 14.90 -3.90 10.57
CA LEU A 324 14.90 -3.38 11.94
C LEU A 324 15.17 -4.54 12.90
N ASP A 325 16.12 -4.36 13.82
CA ASP A 325 16.37 -5.34 14.87
C ASP A 325 15.17 -5.44 15.82
N ARG A 326 14.92 -6.67 16.31
CA ARG A 326 13.74 -7.03 17.12
C ARG A 326 13.55 -6.20 18.40
N HIS A 327 14.60 -5.54 18.88
CA HIS A 327 14.55 -4.72 20.09
C HIS A 327 14.09 -3.27 19.82
N LEU A 328 14.18 -2.79 18.57
CA LEU A 328 13.76 -1.45 18.15
C LEU A 328 12.31 -1.43 17.63
N GLU A 329 11.73 -2.60 17.32
CA GLU A 329 10.29 -2.74 17.04
C GLU A 329 9.50 -2.77 18.35
N ARG A 330 8.78 -1.68 18.64
CA ARG A 330 7.90 -1.59 19.82
C ARG A 330 6.84 -2.69 19.75
N GLN A 331 6.85 -3.63 20.69
CA GLN A 331 5.73 -4.56 20.83
C GLN A 331 4.49 -3.78 21.29
N PRO A 332 3.30 -4.04 20.71
CA PRO A 332 2.08 -3.39 21.15
C PRO A 332 1.85 -3.74 22.63
N GLN A 333 1.90 -2.72 23.49
CA GLN A 333 1.59 -2.88 24.90
C GLN A 333 0.09 -3.15 24.99
N ALA A 334 -0.28 -4.39 25.32
CA ALA A 334 -1.67 -4.78 25.53
C ALA A 334 -2.19 -4.04 26.78
N LEU A 335 -2.89 -2.93 26.56
CA LEU A 335 -3.70 -2.30 27.60
C LEU A 335 -4.82 -3.27 27.98
N ARG A 336 -4.70 -3.89 29.16
CA ARG A 336 -5.83 -4.61 29.79
C ARG A 336 -6.84 -3.59 30.29
N VAL A 337 -7.78 -3.25 29.43
CA VAL A 337 -8.89 -2.35 29.78
C VAL A 337 -10.00 -3.18 30.44
N ASP A 338 -9.76 -3.65 31.68
CA ASP A 338 -10.80 -4.32 32.47
C ASP A 338 -10.66 -4.13 33.98
N GLN A 339 -10.15 -2.97 34.41
CA GLN A 339 -10.21 -2.53 35.80
C GLN A 339 -10.60 -1.06 35.81
N ASP A 340 -11.90 -0.80 35.66
CA ASP A 340 -12.64 0.30 36.29
C ASP A 340 -14.09 0.24 35.79
N ARG A 341 -14.87 -0.67 36.40
CA ARG A 341 -16.32 -0.64 36.27
C ARG A 341 -16.80 0.68 36.85
N ARG A 342 -17.38 1.54 36.01
CA ARG A 342 -18.15 2.70 36.47
C ARG A 342 -19.18 2.25 37.53
N PRO A 343 -19.26 2.92 38.69
CA PRO A 343 -20.26 2.61 39.71
C PRO A 343 -21.68 2.79 39.17
N ASP A 344 -22.58 1.88 39.52
CA ASP A 344 -24.01 1.93 39.17
C ASP A 344 -24.67 3.12 39.89
N PRO A 345 -25.24 4.10 39.14
CA PRO A 345 -25.87 5.29 39.73
C PRO A 345 -27.19 5.02 40.48
N ARG A 346 -27.63 3.75 40.61
CA ARG A 346 -28.89 3.38 41.29
C ARG A 346 -28.73 2.85 42.72
N ILE A 347 -27.52 2.81 43.26
CA ILE A 347 -27.28 2.37 44.64
C ILE A 347 -27.07 3.59 45.54
N HIS A 348 -28.11 3.98 46.29
CA HIS A 348 -27.97 4.95 47.37
C HIS A 348 -27.27 4.31 48.56
N ARG A 349 -26.12 4.85 48.96
CA ARG A 349 -25.53 4.60 50.29
C ARG A 349 -25.48 5.90 51.09
N GLN A 350 -25.89 5.79 52.36
CA GLN A 350 -25.83 6.87 53.34
C GLN A 350 -24.37 7.27 53.59
N ILE A 351 -24.11 8.57 53.53
CA ILE A 351 -22.80 9.18 53.79
C ILE A 351 -22.66 9.31 55.31
N LEU A 352 -21.66 8.64 55.89
CA LEU A 352 -21.25 8.88 57.27
C LEU A 352 -20.38 10.14 57.33
N HIS A 353 -20.63 10.97 58.34
CA HIS A 353 -19.96 12.25 58.57
C HIS A 353 -18.48 12.10 58.93
N ALA A 354 -17.72 13.12 58.54
CA ALA A 354 -16.29 13.28 58.78
C ALA A 354 -15.97 13.55 60.27
N ASN A 355 -14.83 13.02 60.71
CA ASN A 355 -13.98 13.64 61.72
C ASN A 355 -12.61 13.89 61.11
#